data_AF-A0A948C490-F1
#
_entry.id   AF-A0A948C490-F1
#
_cell.length_a   1.000
_cell.length_b   1.000
_cell.length_c   1.000
_cell.angle_alpha   90.00
_cell.angle_beta   90.00
_cell.angle_gamma   90.00
#
_symmetry.space_group_name_H-M   'P 1'
#
loop_
_entity.id
_entity.type
_entity.pdbx_description
1 polymer ?
#
loop_
_entity_poly.entity_id
_entity_poly.type
_entity_poly.pdbx_seq_one_letter_code
_entity_poly.pdbx_strand_id
1 'polypeptide(L)'
;MEKFPEKVVLYLPTSKLIDEIVLSLRGNKLPNLLKKFEEVDVLLIDDIQFLADKEKTQEIFYNIFNDFQLKKKQIILSSDRPPKELIHIEPRLKSRFALGLVADIQAPDFETRIAILQSKLNIKSESMDFSFLELIAKHIKDNVRELE
;
A
#
# COMPACT_ATOMS: atom_id res chain seq x y z
N MET A 1 -4.50 16.59 4.28
CA MET A 1 -3.63 17.20 5.30
C MET A 1 -4.26 18.39 6.01
N GLU A 2 -5.24 19.09 5.42
CA GLU A 2 -5.90 20.27 6.02
C GLU A 2 -6.56 20.04 7.40
N LYS A 3 -6.98 18.80 7.71
CA LYS A 3 -7.64 18.48 8.99
C LYS A 3 -6.69 18.05 10.12
N PHE A 4 -5.47 17.63 9.80
CA PHE A 4 -4.46 17.14 10.77
C PHE A 4 -3.05 17.48 10.29
N PRO A 5 -2.69 18.78 10.21
CA PRO A 5 -1.40 19.22 9.66
C PRO A 5 -0.19 18.81 10.50
N GLU A 6 -0.40 18.50 11.78
CA GLU A 6 0.63 18.07 12.73
C GLU A 6 1.04 16.60 12.57
N LYS A 7 0.24 15.81 11.86
CA LYS A 7 0.47 14.37 11.71
C LYS A 7 1.57 14.07 10.70
N VAL A 8 2.54 13.28 11.13
CA VAL A 8 3.63 12.81 10.27
C VAL A 8 3.17 11.58 9.50
N VAL A 9 3.00 11.74 8.20
CA VAL A 9 2.57 10.66 7.29
C VAL A 9 3.77 10.22 6.45
N LEU A 10 4.06 8.92 6.46
CA LEU A 10 5.14 8.33 5.68
C LEU A 10 4.57 7.28 4.72
N TYR A 11 4.79 7.49 3.42
CA TYR A 11 4.55 6.48 2.39
C TYR A 11 5.88 5.88 1.94
N LEU A 12 5.93 4.55 1.86
CA LEU A 12 7.09 3.81 1.37
C LEU A 12 6.64 2.56 0.59
N PRO A 13 7.16 2.34 -0.63
CA PRO A 13 7.11 1.02 -1.25
C PRO A 13 7.89 0.00 -0.41
N THR A 14 7.44 -1.24 -0.35
CA THR A 14 8.11 -2.31 0.41
C THR A 14 9.57 -2.51 -0.03
N SER A 15 9.89 -2.33 -1.32
CA SER A 15 11.27 -2.37 -1.82
C SER A 15 12.18 -1.33 -1.16
N LYS A 16 11.69 -0.09 -0.97
CA LYS A 16 12.43 0.97 -0.28
C LYS A 16 12.61 0.67 1.21
N LEU A 17 11.58 0.10 1.86
CA LEU A 17 11.70 -0.36 3.24
C LEU A 17 12.80 -1.43 3.38
N ILE A 18 12.83 -2.41 2.46
CA ILE A 18 13.88 -3.44 2.43
C ILE A 18 15.26 -2.79 2.28
N ASP A 19 15.42 -1.86 1.34
CA ASP A 19 16.69 -1.17 1.13
C ASP A 19 17.14 -0.39 2.38
N GLU A 20 16.23 0.38 3.01
CA GLU A 20 16.54 1.14 4.24
C GLU A 20 16.96 0.20 5.38
N ILE A 21 16.30 -0.93 5.54
CA ILE A 21 16.64 -1.93 6.57
C ILE A 21 18.00 -2.56 6.28
N VAL A 22 18.26 -2.98 5.04
CA VAL A 22 19.54 -3.60 4.64
C VAL A 22 20.70 -2.63 4.84
N LEU A 23 20.56 -1.38 4.41
CA LEU A 23 21.56 -0.34 4.60
C LEU A 23 21.80 -0.06 6.09
N SER A 24 20.75 -0.01 6.88
CA SER A 24 20.84 0.22 8.33
C SER A 24 21.54 -0.92 9.05
N LEU A 25 21.31 -2.17 8.63
CA LEU A 25 22.03 -3.33 9.16
C LEU A 25 23.53 -3.28 8.83
N ARG A 26 23.88 -2.99 7.57
CA ARG A 26 25.28 -2.88 7.14
C ARG A 26 26.03 -1.75 7.84
N GLY A 27 25.36 -0.63 8.07
CA GLY A 27 25.94 0.55 8.71
C GLY A 27 25.86 0.57 10.24
N ASN A 28 25.31 -0.48 10.87
CA ASN A 28 24.98 -0.51 12.30
C ASN A 28 24.13 0.70 12.76
N LYS A 29 23.19 1.14 11.91
CA LYS A 29 22.29 2.29 12.09
C LYS A 29 20.84 1.88 12.32
N LEU A 30 20.59 0.60 12.62
CA LEU A 30 19.24 0.11 12.91
C LEU A 30 18.52 0.91 14.01
N PRO A 31 19.17 1.34 15.11
CA PRO A 31 18.50 2.18 16.11
C PRO A 31 17.99 3.51 15.55
N ASN A 32 18.74 4.13 14.63
CA ASN A 32 18.34 5.38 13.99
C ASN A 32 17.14 5.17 13.07
N LEU A 33 17.10 4.05 12.35
CA LEU A 33 15.96 3.67 11.51
C LEU A 33 14.70 3.49 12.38
N LEU A 34 14.80 2.75 13.48
CA LEU A 34 13.66 2.54 14.37
C LEU A 34 13.15 3.87 14.95
N LYS A 35 14.05 4.76 15.40
CA LYS A 35 13.69 6.09 15.90
C LYS A 35 12.96 6.93 14.84
N LYS A 36 13.40 6.88 13.57
CA LYS A 36 12.69 7.54 12.45
C LYS A 36 11.23 7.07 12.36
N PHE A 37 10.98 5.76 12.50
CA PHE A 37 9.62 5.22 12.50
C PHE A 37 8.82 5.58 13.76
N GLU A 38 9.48 5.82 14.90
CA GLU A 38 8.81 6.30 16.12
C GLU A 38 8.25 7.73 15.99
N GLU A 39 8.75 8.54 15.06
CA GLU A 39 8.25 9.90 14.82
C GLU A 39 7.05 9.92 13.85
N VAL A 40 6.77 8.82 13.16
CA VAL A 40 5.69 8.71 12.18
C VAL A 40 4.36 8.36 12.87
N ASP A 41 3.28 9.08 12.54
CA ASP A 41 1.93 8.81 13.04
C ASP A 41 1.15 7.84 12.14
N VAL A 42 1.36 7.94 10.82
CA VAL A 42 0.67 7.16 9.80
C VAL A 42 1.71 6.57 8.85
N LEU A 43 1.78 5.24 8.79
CA LEU A 43 2.67 4.52 7.89
C LEU A 43 1.87 3.84 6.78
N LEU A 44 2.16 4.18 5.53
CA LEU A 44 1.61 3.55 4.33
C LEU A 44 2.71 2.72 3.68
N ILE A 45 2.51 1.41 3.60
CA ILE A 45 3.43 0.50 2.92
C ILE A 45 2.73 -0.08 1.70
N ASP A 46 3.36 0.09 0.54
CA ASP A 46 2.88 -0.43 -0.73
C ASP A 46 3.53 -1.78 -1.06
N ASP A 47 2.79 -2.68 -1.71
CA ASP A 47 3.25 -3.97 -2.22
C ASP A 47 3.94 -4.87 -1.16
N ILE A 48 3.25 -5.16 -0.05
CA ILE A 48 3.80 -5.91 1.08
C ILE A 48 4.29 -7.32 0.71
N GLN A 49 3.80 -7.89 -0.39
CA GLN A 49 4.26 -9.18 -0.93
C GLN A 49 5.77 -9.21 -1.20
N PHE A 50 6.43 -8.06 -1.43
CA PHE A 50 7.88 -8.02 -1.63
C PHE A 50 8.70 -8.34 -0.37
N LEU A 51 8.10 -8.39 0.82
CA LEU A 51 8.77 -8.87 2.03
C LEU A 51 9.04 -10.39 2.00
N ALA A 52 8.42 -11.13 1.08
CA ALA A 52 8.59 -12.57 0.93
C ALA A 52 10.08 -12.96 0.87
N ASP A 53 10.43 -14.03 1.57
CA ASP A 53 11.80 -14.59 1.64
C ASP A 53 12.87 -13.64 2.23
N LYS A 54 12.49 -12.49 2.81
CA LYS A 54 13.40 -11.55 3.47
C LYS A 54 13.36 -11.67 5.00
N GLU A 55 13.67 -12.85 5.54
CA GLU A 55 13.51 -13.18 6.98
C GLU A 55 13.95 -12.06 7.95
N LYS A 56 15.20 -11.59 7.86
CA LYS A 56 15.70 -10.49 8.72
C LYS A 56 14.92 -9.19 8.56
N THR A 57 14.45 -8.91 7.35
CA THR A 57 13.65 -7.71 7.08
C THR A 57 12.24 -7.86 7.64
N GLN A 58 11.64 -9.06 7.51
CA GLN A 58 10.35 -9.39 8.11
C GLN A 58 10.39 -9.25 9.63
N GLU A 59 11.47 -9.69 10.28
CA GLU A 59 11.65 -9.54 11.73
C GLU A 59 11.70 -8.06 12.16
N ILE A 60 12.44 -7.23 11.44
CA ILE A 60 12.54 -5.80 11.75
C ILE A 60 11.21 -5.10 11.47
N PHE A 61 10.57 -5.41 10.35
CA PHE A 61 9.25 -4.89 10.02
C PHE A 61 8.21 -5.31 11.06
N TYR A 62 8.26 -6.54 11.56
CA TYR A 62 7.39 -7.01 12.64
C TYR A 62 7.52 -6.14 13.90
N ASN A 63 8.74 -5.73 14.26
CA ASN A 63 8.96 -4.84 15.39
C ASN A 63 8.37 -3.45 15.13
N ILE A 64 8.56 -2.89 13.93
CA ILE A 64 7.96 -1.61 13.52
C ILE A 64 6.42 -1.71 13.58
N PHE A 65 5.84 -2.76 13.00
CA PHE A 65 4.39 -2.99 13.00
C PHE A 65 3.83 -3.05 14.42
N ASN A 66 4.49 -3.79 15.32
CA ASN A 66 4.06 -3.88 16.72
C ASN A 66 4.14 -2.55 17.46
N ASP A 67 5.21 -1.77 17.24
CA ASP A 67 5.34 -0.45 17.85
C ASP A 67 4.17 0.46 17.46
N PHE A 68 3.80 0.45 16.17
CA PHE A 68 2.64 1.21 15.67
C PHE A 68 1.34 0.76 16.35
N GLN A 69 1.09 -0.55 16.44
CA GLN A 69 -0.11 -1.07 17.08
C GLN A 69 -0.17 -0.71 18.58
N LEU A 70 0.93 -0.90 19.31
CA LEU A 70 1.02 -0.61 20.74
C LEU A 70 0.83 0.88 21.03
N LYS A 71 1.41 1.75 20.20
CA LYS A 71 1.27 3.21 20.30
C LYS A 71 -0.02 3.74 19.67
N LYS A 72 -0.92 2.87 19.20
CA LYS A 72 -2.19 3.21 18.52
C LYS A 72 -2.00 4.16 17.33
N LYS A 73 -0.90 3.99 16.60
CA LYS A 73 -0.59 4.68 15.35
C LYS A 73 -1.19 3.94 14.17
N GLN A 74 -1.45 4.67 13.09
CA GLN A 74 -2.08 4.08 11.91
C GLN A 74 -1.04 3.41 11.02
N ILE A 75 -1.34 2.18 10.60
CA ILE A 75 -0.60 1.51 9.53
C ILE A 75 -1.58 1.07 8.44
N ILE A 76 -1.22 1.30 7.19
CA ILE A 76 -1.99 0.94 6.00
C ILE A 76 -1.05 0.14 5.10
N LEU A 77 -1.49 -1.04 4.69
CA LEU A 77 -0.72 -1.93 3.83
C LEU A 77 -1.52 -2.18 2.55
N SER A 78 -0.86 -2.14 1.40
CA SER A 78 -1.39 -2.72 0.17
C SER A 78 -0.74 -4.07 -0.10
N SER A 79 -1.45 -4.91 -0.85
CA SER A 79 -1.01 -6.26 -1.21
C SER A 79 -1.70 -6.68 -2.51
N ASP A 80 -1.00 -7.43 -3.35
CA ASP A 80 -1.59 -8.06 -4.55
C ASP A 80 -2.52 -9.24 -4.20
N ARG A 81 -2.39 -9.77 -2.98
CA ARG A 81 -3.11 -10.95 -2.50
C ARG A 81 -3.61 -10.76 -1.07
N PRO A 82 -4.68 -11.45 -0.67
CA PRO A 82 -5.14 -11.40 0.71
C PRO A 82 -4.07 -11.95 1.68
N PRO A 83 -4.06 -11.52 2.96
CA PRO A 83 -3.02 -11.91 3.93
C PRO A 83 -2.75 -13.41 4.06
N LYS A 84 -3.79 -14.24 3.90
CA LYS A 84 -3.67 -15.71 3.98
C LYS A 84 -2.81 -16.28 2.85
N GLU A 85 -2.86 -15.68 1.67
CA GLU A 85 -2.23 -16.15 0.43
C GLU A 85 -0.81 -15.59 0.20
N LEU A 86 -0.32 -14.71 1.08
CA LEU A 86 1.03 -14.16 1.02
C LEU A 86 2.10 -15.24 1.26
N ILE A 87 2.58 -15.91 0.22
CA ILE A 87 3.56 -17.00 0.35
C ILE A 87 4.88 -16.43 0.93
N HIS A 88 5.59 -17.23 1.74
CA HIS A 88 6.89 -16.87 2.32
C HIS A 88 6.92 -15.62 3.22
N ILE A 89 5.75 -15.16 3.67
CA ILE A 89 5.60 -14.24 4.80
C ILE A 89 5.36 -15.06 6.07
N GLU A 90 6.02 -14.68 7.17
CA GLU A 90 5.89 -15.35 8.45
C GLU A 90 4.41 -15.40 8.92
N PRO A 91 3.94 -16.55 9.44
CA PRO A 91 2.56 -16.69 9.89
C PRO A 91 2.10 -15.63 10.90
N ARG A 92 3.01 -15.15 11.76
CA ARG A 92 2.74 -14.11 12.77
C ARG A 92 2.46 -12.73 12.16
N LEU A 93 3.04 -12.42 11.00
CA LEU A 93 2.75 -11.21 10.24
C LEU A 93 1.40 -11.34 9.54
N LYS A 94 1.15 -12.47 8.86
CA LYS A 94 -0.15 -12.75 8.22
C LYS A 94 -1.31 -12.62 9.19
N SER A 95 -1.16 -13.20 10.38
CA SER A 95 -2.17 -13.11 11.44
C SER A 95 -2.45 -11.65 11.80
N ARG A 96 -1.41 -10.83 11.99
CA ARG A 96 -1.56 -9.40 12.28
C ARG A 96 -2.23 -8.61 11.18
N PHE A 97 -1.88 -8.87 9.92
CA PHE A 97 -2.52 -8.22 8.78
C PHE A 97 -4.02 -8.54 8.73
N ALA A 98 -4.41 -9.76 9.12
CA ALA A 98 -5.80 -10.19 9.17
C ALA A 98 -6.57 -9.69 10.42
N LEU A 99 -5.90 -9.22 11.48
CA LEU A 99 -6.55 -8.64 12.67
C LEU A 99 -7.08 -7.22 12.42
N GLY A 100 -6.60 -6.54 11.37
CA GLY A 100 -7.06 -5.21 10.98
C GLY A 100 -8.29 -5.24 10.06
N LEU A 101 -8.64 -4.05 9.54
CA LEU A 101 -9.61 -3.95 8.46
C LEU A 101 -8.96 -4.45 7.16
N VAL A 102 -9.51 -5.52 6.60
CA VAL A 102 -9.12 -6.03 5.29
C VAL A 102 -10.21 -5.64 4.30
N ALA A 103 -9.86 -4.77 3.36
CA ALA A 103 -10.73 -4.37 2.26
C ALA A 103 -10.16 -4.93 0.96
N ASP A 104 -11.03 -5.59 0.19
CA ASP A 104 -10.68 -6.17 -1.10
C ASP A 104 -11.08 -5.21 -2.22
N ILE A 105 -10.17 -4.97 -3.17
CA ILE A 105 -10.40 -4.07 -4.31
C ILE A 105 -10.63 -4.94 -5.53
N GLN A 106 -11.90 -5.06 -5.90
CA GLN A 106 -12.34 -5.83 -7.06
C GLN A 106 -12.29 -4.97 -8.34
N ALA A 107 -12.27 -5.66 -9.49
CA ALA A 107 -12.38 -4.98 -10.77
C ALA A 107 -13.68 -4.15 -10.83
N PRO A 108 -13.62 -2.89 -11.29
CA PRO A 108 -14.81 -2.04 -11.35
C PRO A 108 -15.83 -2.60 -12.34
N ASP A 109 -17.12 -2.47 -12.03
CA ASP A 109 -18.19 -2.74 -12.98
C ASP A 109 -18.21 -1.73 -14.14
N PHE A 110 -19.07 -1.97 -15.13
CA PHE A 110 -19.12 -1.14 -16.33
C PHE A 110 -19.41 0.34 -16.01
N GLU A 111 -20.36 0.60 -15.11
CA GLU A 111 -20.75 1.95 -14.71
C GLU A 111 -19.60 2.67 -14.00
N THR A 112 -18.90 1.96 -13.11
CA THR A 112 -17.71 2.46 -12.41
C THR A 112 -16.57 2.73 -13.38
N ARG A 113 -16.34 1.87 -14.40
CA ARG A 113 -15.33 2.12 -15.45
C ARG A 113 -15.63 3.38 -16.24
N ILE A 114 -16.89 3.62 -16.61
CA ILE A 114 -17.31 4.87 -17.26
C ILE A 114 -17.03 6.08 -16.35
N ALA A 115 -17.42 6.01 -15.08
CA ALA A 115 -17.19 7.08 -14.11
C ALA A 115 -15.68 7.37 -13.92
N ILE A 116 -14.83 6.33 -13.91
CA ILE A 116 -13.37 6.46 -13.86
C ILE A 116 -12.87 7.20 -15.11
N LEU A 117 -13.26 6.78 -16.32
CA LEU A 117 -12.85 7.43 -17.56
C LEU A 117 -13.28 8.90 -17.62
N GLN A 118 -14.51 9.19 -17.22
CA GLN A 118 -15.02 10.57 -17.13
C GLN A 118 -14.23 11.40 -16.12
N SER A 119 -13.96 10.86 -14.93
CA SER A 119 -13.14 11.52 -13.91
C SER A 119 -11.73 11.83 -14.43
N LYS A 120 -11.11 10.89 -15.17
CA LYS A 120 -9.79 11.07 -15.78
C LYS A 120 -9.79 12.15 -16.87
N LEU A 121 -10.80 12.18 -17.74
CA LEU A 121 -10.97 13.24 -18.74
C LEU A 121 -11.13 14.61 -18.09
N ASN A 122 -11.92 14.71 -17.02
CA ASN A 122 -12.08 15.94 -16.25
C ASN A 122 -10.76 16.43 -15.66
N ILE A 123 -9.92 15.52 -15.13
CA ILE A 123 -8.58 15.86 -14.62
C ILE A 123 -7.69 16.40 -15.75
N LYS A 124 -7.75 15.79 -16.94
CA LYS A 124 -6.99 16.23 -18.13
C LYS A 124 -7.60 17.47 -18.80
N SER A 125 -8.77 17.93 -18.35
CA SER A 125 -9.56 18.98 -19.01
C SER A 125 -9.89 18.66 -20.48
N GLU A 126 -10.07 17.37 -20.77
CA GLU A 126 -10.42 16.83 -22.09
C GLU A 126 -11.88 16.37 -22.11
N SER A 127 -12.44 16.22 -23.30
CA SER A 127 -13.78 15.66 -23.50
C SER A 127 -13.75 14.59 -24.57
N MET A 128 -14.54 13.55 -24.39
CA MET A 128 -14.72 12.47 -25.36
C MET A 128 -16.20 12.13 -25.45
N ASP A 129 -16.68 11.82 -26.65
CA ASP A 129 -18.06 11.39 -26.81
C ASP A 129 -18.32 10.10 -26.02
N PHE A 130 -19.50 10.04 -25.43
CA PHE A 130 -19.91 8.92 -24.59
C PHE A 130 -19.83 7.57 -25.32
N SER A 131 -20.06 7.53 -26.63
CA SER A 131 -19.95 6.31 -27.45
C SER A 131 -18.54 5.72 -27.44
N PHE A 132 -17.50 6.55 -27.45
CA PHE A 132 -16.12 6.08 -27.34
C PHE A 132 -15.79 5.62 -25.91
N LEU A 133 -16.32 6.30 -24.89
CA LEU A 133 -16.19 5.85 -23.50
C LEU A 133 -16.82 4.48 -23.28
N GLU A 134 -18.03 4.26 -23.82
CA GLU A 134 -18.68 2.96 -23.80
C GLU A 134 -17.86 1.88 -24.50
N LEU A 135 -17.29 2.21 -25.67
CA LEU A 135 -16.47 1.28 -26.42
C LEU A 135 -15.26 0.85 -25.60
N ILE A 136 -14.52 1.81 -25.02
CA ILE A 136 -13.36 1.54 -24.17
C ILE A 136 -13.76 0.69 -22.96
N ALA A 137 -14.80 1.10 -22.22
CA ALA A 137 -15.25 0.38 -21.02
C ALA A 137 -15.85 -1.01 -21.31
N LYS A 138 -16.32 -1.28 -22.54
CA LYS A 138 -16.77 -2.62 -22.98
C LYS A 138 -15.58 -3.55 -23.29
N HIS A 139 -14.48 -3.00 -23.79
CA HIS A 139 -13.31 -3.79 -24.20
C HIS A 139 -12.26 -3.96 -23.10
N ILE A 140 -12.09 -2.98 -22.22
CA ILE A 140 -11.13 -3.03 -21.10
C ILE A 140 -11.91 -3.32 -19.81
N LYS A 141 -11.67 -4.51 -19.22
CA LYS A 141 -12.45 -5.02 -18.09
C LYS A 141 -11.63 -5.30 -16.83
N ASP A 142 -10.36 -5.64 -16.99
CA ASP A 142 -9.62 -6.34 -15.94
C ASP A 142 -8.79 -5.41 -15.05
N ASN A 143 -8.25 -4.30 -15.58
CA ASN A 143 -7.39 -3.40 -14.81
C ASN A 143 -7.67 -1.93 -15.10
N VAL A 144 -7.87 -1.14 -14.04
CA VAL A 144 -8.00 0.33 -14.14
C VAL A 144 -6.77 0.98 -14.76
N ARG A 145 -5.58 0.38 -14.61
CA ARG A 145 -4.35 0.85 -15.25
C ARG A 145 -4.43 0.83 -16.78
N GLU A 146 -5.20 -0.08 -17.37
CA GLU A 146 -5.41 -0.13 -18.82
C GLU A 146 -6.40 0.94 -19.31
N LEU A 147 -7.18 1.54 -18.40
CA LEU A 147 -8.08 2.66 -18.70
C LEU A 147 -7.37 4.03 -18.68
N GLU A 148 -6.08 4.09 -18.30
CA GLU A 148 -5.30 5.34 -18.18
C GLU A 148 -4.79 5.88 -19.52
#